data_AF-A0A3E2JX29-F1
#
_entry.id   AF-A0A3E2JX29-F1
#
_cell.length_a   1.000
_cell.length_b   1.000
_cell.length_c   1.000
_cell.angle_alpha   90.00
_cell.angle_beta   90.00
_cell.angle_gamma   90.00
#
_symmetry.space_group_name_H-M   'P 1'
#
loop_
_entity.id
_entity.type
_entity.pdbx_description
1 polymer ?
#
loop_
_entity_poly.entity_id
_entity_poly.type
_entity_poly.pdbx_seq_one_letter_code
_entity_poly.pdbx_strand_id
1 'polypeptide(L)'
;MSLFQICYGPEIQSIFEVINKQPGIKFQELVKKFQYEENGDITSLVEAVGKFLVNLGFIEIDENKRIFPLIKKFSKLETLKRLTEISNSIKDPSDQNYVFSSLYYELFIRHNELYIKNLHYETNLHYEKCVVSHEKINAWKRIMQYLGLGYRVYGGFYALPHLDLIVDIIQLHQNWEGPFQEFIEKNVDPIIPCVFNGNAYNGVVYGLINLSSTDLIELSKKQDLPFHSYGERKEWNWIKVGGDADDSVHN
;
A
#
# COMPACT_ATOMS: atom_id res chain seq x y z
N MET A 1 -9.88 -16.18 6.91
CA MET A 1 -8.45 -16.42 7.21
C MET A 1 -7.79 -15.08 7.48
N SER A 2 -6.63 -15.02 8.13
CA SER A 2 -6.01 -13.74 8.56
C SER A 2 -4.92 -13.24 7.59
N LEU A 3 -4.80 -11.93 7.38
CA LEU A 3 -3.72 -11.25 6.65
C LEU A 3 -2.43 -11.13 7.46
N PHE A 4 -2.48 -11.29 8.79
CA PHE A 4 -1.29 -11.37 9.64
C PHE A 4 -0.54 -12.70 9.46
N GLN A 5 0.04 -12.86 8.28
CA GLN A 5 0.85 -14.00 7.88
C GLN A 5 2.33 -13.66 7.95
N ILE A 6 3.16 -14.60 8.38
CA ILE A 6 4.62 -14.45 8.38
C ILE A 6 5.11 -14.71 6.95
N CYS A 7 4.87 -13.73 6.09
CA CYS A 7 5.32 -13.72 4.70
C CYS A 7 5.94 -12.36 4.37
N TYR A 8 6.71 -12.33 3.29
CA TYR A 8 7.42 -11.12 2.87
C TYR A 8 7.16 -10.84 1.39
N GLY A 9 7.32 -9.56 1.02
CA GLY A 9 6.92 -9.05 -0.28
C GLY A 9 7.50 -9.78 -1.49
N PRO A 10 8.83 -9.97 -1.58
CA PRO A 10 9.46 -10.66 -2.70
C PRO A 10 8.95 -12.09 -2.88
N GLU A 11 8.69 -12.80 -1.78
CA GLU A 11 8.18 -14.16 -1.74
C GLU A 11 6.73 -14.22 -2.20
N ILE A 12 5.90 -13.26 -1.78
CA ILE A 12 4.52 -13.10 -2.27
C ILE A 12 4.53 -12.95 -3.80
N GLN A 13 5.33 -12.03 -4.33
CA GLN A 13 5.41 -11.80 -5.77
C GLN A 13 5.92 -13.05 -6.50
N SER A 14 7.02 -13.65 -6.03
CA SER A 14 7.64 -14.82 -6.68
C SER A 14 6.71 -16.02 -6.75
N ILE A 15 6.01 -16.32 -5.65
CA ILE A 15 5.03 -17.41 -5.60
C ILE A 15 3.85 -17.12 -6.51
N PHE A 16 3.34 -15.89 -6.50
CA PHE A 16 2.23 -15.50 -7.36
C PHE A 16 2.58 -15.61 -8.85
N GLU A 17 3.79 -15.22 -9.24
CA GLU A 17 4.27 -15.38 -10.62
C GLU A 17 4.35 -16.85 -11.05
N VAL A 18 4.72 -17.76 -10.15
CA VAL A 18 4.68 -19.20 -10.42
C VAL A 18 3.25 -19.69 -10.62
N ILE A 19 2.32 -19.28 -9.76
CA ILE A 19 0.89 -19.63 -9.88
C ILE A 19 0.34 -19.14 -11.21
N ASN A 20 0.69 -17.93 -11.64
CA ASN A 20 0.29 -17.39 -12.95
C ASN A 20 0.84 -18.17 -14.13
N LYS A 21 2.10 -18.62 -14.06
CA LYS A 21 2.72 -19.42 -15.11
C LYS A 21 2.18 -20.85 -15.14
N GLN A 22 1.67 -21.36 -14.02
CA GLN A 22 1.17 -22.72 -13.86
C GLN A 22 -0.19 -22.75 -13.13
N PRO A 23 -1.28 -22.26 -13.77
CA PRO A 23 -2.61 -22.34 -13.17
C PRO A 23 -3.00 -23.78 -12.86
N GLY A 24 -3.57 -24.01 -11.67
CA GLY A 24 -3.95 -25.34 -11.18
C GLY A 24 -2.81 -26.10 -10.50
N ILE A 25 -1.64 -25.49 -10.30
CA ILE A 25 -0.54 -26.07 -9.52
C ILE A 25 -1.04 -26.47 -8.13
N LYS A 26 -0.61 -27.65 -7.65
CA LYS A 26 -0.93 -28.09 -6.29
C LYS A 26 -0.02 -27.41 -5.28
N PHE A 27 -0.56 -27.17 -4.09
CA PHE A 27 0.21 -26.59 -2.99
C PHE A 27 1.53 -27.34 -2.69
N GLN A 28 1.52 -28.68 -2.70
CA GLN A 28 2.73 -29.49 -2.48
C GLN A 28 3.79 -29.31 -3.58
N GLU A 29 3.37 -29.08 -4.82
CA GLU A 29 4.29 -28.83 -5.94
C GLU A 29 4.93 -27.45 -5.81
N LEU A 30 4.15 -26.47 -5.34
CA LEU A 30 4.64 -25.14 -5.03
C LEU A 30 5.71 -25.21 -3.92
N VAL A 31 5.44 -25.92 -2.82
CA VAL A 31 6.43 -26.13 -1.74
C VAL A 31 7.71 -26.76 -2.29
N LYS A 32 7.61 -27.87 -3.04
CA LYS A 32 8.78 -28.52 -3.65
C LYS A 32 9.60 -27.60 -4.54
N LYS A 33 8.95 -26.66 -5.24
CA LYS A 33 9.61 -25.74 -6.16
C LYS A 33 10.40 -24.61 -5.46
N PHE A 34 9.94 -24.18 -4.28
CA PHE A 34 10.60 -23.14 -3.50
C PHE A 34 11.57 -23.71 -2.45
N GLN A 35 11.57 -25.03 -2.23
CA GLN A 35 12.49 -25.72 -1.33
C GLN A 35 13.90 -25.72 -1.94
N TYR A 36 14.82 -24.93 -1.37
CA TYR A 36 16.20 -24.82 -1.88
C TYR A 36 17.14 -25.91 -1.36
N GLU A 37 17.00 -26.33 -0.11
CA GLU A 37 17.83 -27.37 0.53
C GLU A 37 16.95 -28.44 1.17
N GLU A 38 17.45 -29.66 1.34
CA GLU A 38 16.71 -30.72 2.06
C GLU A 38 16.49 -30.36 3.54
N ASN A 39 17.36 -29.53 4.10
CA ASN A 39 17.28 -29.05 5.49
C ASN A 39 16.58 -27.68 5.53
N GLY A 40 15.29 -27.70 5.85
CA GLY A 40 14.47 -26.51 6.01
C GLY A 40 13.02 -26.82 5.67
N ASP A 41 12.06 -26.24 6.38
CA ASP A 41 10.64 -26.38 6.05
C ASP A 41 10.06 -25.03 5.67
N ILE A 42 9.86 -24.82 4.36
CA ILE A 42 9.24 -23.60 3.84
C ILE A 42 7.73 -23.72 3.70
N THR A 43 7.13 -24.84 4.10
CA THR A 43 5.68 -25.09 3.97
C THR A 43 4.88 -23.97 4.61
N SER A 44 5.29 -23.55 5.81
CA SER A 44 4.64 -22.45 6.55
C SER A 44 4.66 -21.11 5.80
N LEU A 45 5.76 -20.79 5.10
CA LEU A 45 5.90 -19.58 4.29
C LEU A 45 5.01 -19.64 3.05
N VAL A 46 5.00 -20.76 2.33
CA VAL A 46 4.16 -20.93 1.14
C VAL A 46 2.68 -20.88 1.52
N GLU A 47 2.32 -21.45 2.68
CA GLU A 47 0.95 -21.39 3.21
C GLU A 47 0.57 -19.97 3.59
N ALA A 48 1.47 -19.26 4.25
CA ALA A 48 1.31 -17.86 4.63
C ALA A 48 1.06 -16.99 3.40
N VAL A 49 1.86 -17.16 2.34
CA VAL A 49 1.68 -16.46 1.06
C VAL A 49 0.36 -16.84 0.40
N GLY A 50 0.01 -18.13 0.35
CA GLY A 50 -1.27 -18.59 -0.20
C GLY A 50 -2.47 -17.96 0.53
N LYS A 51 -2.47 -17.96 1.86
CA LYS A 51 -3.50 -17.32 2.70
C LYS A 51 -3.57 -15.81 2.43
N PHE A 52 -2.44 -15.13 2.33
CA PHE A 52 -2.37 -13.70 2.03
C PHE A 52 -2.99 -13.38 0.66
N LEU A 53 -2.60 -14.13 -0.39
CA LEU A 53 -3.11 -13.95 -1.75
C LEU A 53 -4.61 -14.29 -1.87
N VAL A 54 -5.10 -15.31 -1.16
CA VAL A 54 -6.55 -15.63 -1.09
C VAL A 54 -7.32 -14.52 -0.41
N ASN A 55 -6.86 -14.00 0.73
CA ASN A 55 -7.55 -12.91 1.44
C ASN A 55 -7.60 -11.62 0.62
N LEU A 56 -6.61 -11.38 -0.25
CA LEU A 56 -6.63 -10.29 -1.22
C LEU A 56 -7.40 -10.64 -2.51
N GLY A 57 -7.94 -11.85 -2.66
CA GLY A 57 -8.66 -12.26 -3.88
C GLY A 57 -7.78 -12.27 -5.13
N PHE A 58 -6.48 -12.50 -4.99
CA PHE A 58 -5.54 -12.64 -6.12
C PHE A 58 -5.55 -14.05 -6.69
N ILE A 59 -5.88 -15.03 -5.85
CA ILE A 59 -5.98 -16.45 -6.21
C ILE A 59 -7.21 -17.07 -5.56
N GLU A 60 -7.65 -18.18 -6.10
CA GLU A 60 -8.59 -19.10 -5.46
C GLU A 60 -7.95 -20.48 -5.31
N ILE A 61 -8.48 -21.27 -4.36
CA ILE A 61 -8.04 -22.64 -4.11
C ILE A 61 -9.27 -23.54 -4.20
N ASP A 62 -9.23 -24.51 -5.11
CA ASP A 62 -10.32 -25.46 -5.30
C ASP A 62 -10.38 -26.53 -4.18
N GLU A 63 -11.40 -27.38 -4.24
CA GLU A 63 -11.59 -28.49 -3.29
C GLU A 63 -10.41 -29.48 -3.29
N ASN A 64 -9.69 -29.60 -4.41
CA ASN A 64 -8.54 -30.47 -4.61
C ASN A 64 -7.19 -29.80 -4.26
N LYS A 65 -7.21 -28.62 -3.64
CA LYS A 65 -6.02 -27.82 -3.27
C LYS A 65 -5.18 -27.39 -4.48
N ARG A 66 -5.81 -27.25 -5.64
CA ARG A 66 -5.22 -26.60 -6.82
C ARG A 66 -5.44 -25.10 -6.73
N ILE A 67 -4.42 -24.36 -7.12
CA ILE A 67 -4.38 -22.91 -6.97
C ILE A 67 -4.57 -22.26 -8.35
N PHE A 68 -5.54 -21.36 -8.47
CA PHE A 68 -5.84 -20.66 -9.71
C PHE A 68 -5.71 -19.15 -9.53
N PRO A 69 -5.05 -18.44 -10.46
CA PRO A 69 -4.96 -16.98 -10.40
C PRO A 69 -6.29 -16.33 -10.81
N LEU A 70 -6.74 -15.35 -10.04
CA LEU A 70 -7.89 -14.51 -10.35
C LEU A 70 -7.49 -13.21 -11.08
N ILE A 71 -6.20 -12.84 -11.00
CA ILE A 71 -5.63 -11.68 -11.70
C ILE A 71 -4.37 -12.09 -12.46
N LYS A 72 -4.02 -11.33 -13.50
CA LYS A 72 -2.91 -11.70 -14.42
C LYS A 72 -1.51 -11.28 -13.95
N LYS A 73 -1.40 -10.27 -13.10
CA LYS A 73 -0.12 -9.69 -12.69
C LYS A 73 -0.19 -9.20 -11.26
N PHE A 74 0.88 -9.44 -10.50
CA PHE A 74 1.04 -8.85 -9.17
C PHE A 74 1.30 -7.35 -9.32
N SER A 75 0.57 -6.53 -8.59
CA SER A 75 0.74 -5.07 -8.60
C SER A 75 0.64 -4.55 -7.17
N LYS A 76 1.63 -3.74 -6.75
CA LYS A 76 1.62 -3.10 -5.44
C LYS A 76 0.41 -2.18 -5.28
N LEU A 77 0.07 -1.42 -6.32
CA LEU A 77 -1.09 -0.54 -6.35
C LEU A 77 -2.40 -1.31 -6.17
N GLU A 78 -2.54 -2.45 -6.85
CA GLU A 78 -3.72 -3.32 -6.71
C GLU A 78 -3.79 -3.92 -5.31
N THR A 79 -2.66 -4.36 -4.75
CA THR A 79 -2.60 -4.84 -3.36
C THR A 79 -3.07 -3.76 -2.38
N LEU A 80 -2.60 -2.53 -2.55
CA LEU A 80 -2.97 -1.40 -1.70
C LEU A 80 -4.46 -1.05 -1.81
N LYS A 81 -5.01 -0.97 -3.04
CA LYS A 81 -6.45 -0.78 -3.28
C LYS A 81 -7.30 -1.82 -2.56
N ARG A 82 -6.92 -3.10 -2.64
CA ARG A 82 -7.67 -4.17 -1.96
C ARG A 82 -7.56 -4.12 -0.45
N LEU A 83 -6.42 -3.71 0.10
CA LEU A 83 -6.30 -3.46 1.53
C LEU A 83 -7.24 -2.32 1.95
N THR A 84 -7.29 -1.23 1.19
CA THR A 84 -8.25 -0.13 1.41
C THR A 84 -9.69 -0.62 1.36
N GLU A 85 -10.06 -1.42 0.35
CA GLU A 85 -11.39 -2.04 0.25
C GLU A 85 -11.73 -2.94 1.45
N ILE A 86 -10.78 -3.74 1.94
CA ILE A 86 -10.95 -4.57 3.14
C ILE A 86 -11.21 -3.69 4.37
N SER A 87 -10.44 -2.62 4.58
CA SER A 87 -10.64 -1.71 5.72
C SER A 87 -11.96 -0.94 5.67
N ASN A 88 -12.48 -0.68 4.46
CA ASN A 88 -13.74 0.01 4.27
C ASN A 88 -14.96 -0.92 4.40
N SER A 89 -14.80 -2.19 4.02
CA SER A 89 -15.89 -3.19 4.04
C SER A 89 -16.02 -3.90 5.38
N ILE A 90 -14.90 -4.28 5.99
CA ILE A 90 -14.87 -4.90 7.32
C ILE A 90 -14.69 -3.76 8.33
N LYS A 91 -15.63 -3.58 9.25
CA LYS A 91 -15.57 -2.53 10.30
C LYS A 91 -15.61 -3.14 11.69
N ASP A 92 -14.94 -4.28 11.85
CA ASP A 92 -14.89 -5.03 13.10
C ASP A 92 -13.47 -5.01 13.69
N PRO A 93 -13.24 -4.28 14.80
CA PRO A 93 -11.93 -4.21 15.47
C PRO A 93 -11.46 -5.54 16.10
N SER A 94 -12.29 -6.59 16.09
CA SER A 94 -11.88 -7.95 16.47
C SER A 94 -11.39 -8.79 15.27
N ASP A 95 -11.66 -8.36 14.03
CA ASP A 95 -11.21 -9.04 12.83
C ASP A 95 -9.76 -8.68 12.49
N GLN A 96 -8.90 -9.70 12.42
CA GLN A 96 -7.47 -9.52 12.11
C GLN A 96 -7.21 -8.92 10.72
N ASN A 97 -8.08 -9.14 9.73
CA ASN A 97 -7.94 -8.54 8.40
C ASN A 97 -8.26 -7.05 8.43
N TYR A 98 -9.29 -6.66 9.18
CA TYR A 98 -9.56 -5.25 9.44
C TYR A 98 -8.34 -4.62 10.11
N VAL A 99 -7.90 -5.15 11.25
CA VAL A 99 -6.74 -4.61 11.98
C VAL A 99 -5.50 -4.51 11.10
N PHE A 100 -5.20 -5.54 10.28
CA PHE A 100 -4.06 -5.50 9.36
C PHE A 100 -4.16 -4.36 8.33
N SER A 101 -5.34 -4.20 7.71
CA SER A 101 -5.58 -3.25 6.63
C SER A 101 -5.75 -1.81 7.11
N SER A 102 -6.34 -1.59 8.29
CA SER A 102 -6.63 -0.26 8.85
C SER A 102 -5.48 0.32 9.68
N LEU A 103 -4.46 -0.46 10.05
CA LEU A 103 -3.37 -0.02 10.93
C LEU A 103 -2.68 1.24 10.43
N TYR A 104 -2.39 1.32 9.12
CA TYR A 104 -1.73 2.49 8.53
C TYR A 104 -2.58 3.75 8.72
N TYR A 105 -3.87 3.63 8.42
CA TYR A 105 -4.82 4.73 8.53
C TYR A 105 -5.03 5.18 9.98
N GLU A 106 -5.36 4.25 10.88
CA GLU A 106 -5.72 4.58 12.26
C GLU A 106 -4.55 5.15 13.06
N LEU A 107 -3.33 4.64 12.86
CA LEU A 107 -2.19 5.08 13.66
C LEU A 107 -1.44 6.27 13.06
N PHE A 108 -1.35 6.38 11.73
CA PHE A 108 -0.54 7.42 11.09
C PHE A 108 -1.42 8.52 10.47
N ILE A 109 -2.40 8.14 9.64
CA ILE A 109 -3.16 9.11 8.84
C ILE A 109 -4.07 9.96 9.71
N ARG A 110 -4.85 9.31 10.57
CA ARG A 110 -5.82 9.97 11.45
C ARG A 110 -5.17 10.96 12.41
N HIS A 111 -3.94 10.68 12.83
CA HIS A 111 -3.15 11.52 13.72
C HIS A 111 -2.14 12.41 12.99
N ASN A 112 -2.04 12.29 11.66
CA ASN A 112 -1.02 12.92 10.82
C ASN A 112 0.43 12.68 11.34
N GLU A 113 0.66 11.50 11.89
CA GLU A 113 1.95 11.08 12.45
C GLU A 113 2.83 10.46 11.37
N LEU A 114 4.07 10.93 11.24
CA LEU A 114 5.03 10.35 10.28
C LEU A 114 5.81 9.17 10.87
N TYR A 115 5.97 9.11 12.20
CA TYR A 115 6.81 8.13 12.85
C TYR A 115 6.19 7.56 14.12
N ILE A 116 6.18 6.24 14.23
CA ILE A 116 5.83 5.56 15.48
C ILE A 116 6.97 4.61 15.85
N LYS A 117 7.58 4.87 17.02
CA LYS A 117 8.70 4.07 17.53
C LYS A 117 8.26 2.69 17.99
N ASN A 118 7.20 2.59 18.79
CA ASN A 118 6.71 1.33 19.34
C ASN A 118 5.36 0.94 18.74
N LEU A 119 5.39 0.56 17.47
CA LEU A 119 4.16 0.25 16.72
C LEU A 119 3.35 -0.89 17.36
N HIS A 120 4.01 -1.86 17.98
CA HIS A 120 3.33 -2.96 18.65
C HIS A 120 2.52 -2.49 19.86
N TYR A 121 3.08 -1.60 20.68
CA TYR A 121 2.36 -1.01 21.80
C TYR A 121 1.17 -0.18 21.31
N GLU A 122 1.40 0.74 20.36
CA GLU A 122 0.33 1.60 19.83
C GLU A 122 -0.79 0.78 19.16
N THR A 123 -0.45 -0.31 18.46
CA THR A 123 -1.45 -1.18 17.85
C THR A 123 -2.32 -1.84 18.92
N ASN A 124 -1.73 -2.40 19.97
CA ASN A 124 -2.51 -3.07 21.01
C ASN A 124 -3.26 -2.11 21.93
N LEU A 125 -2.80 -0.86 22.04
CA LEU A 125 -3.53 0.21 22.72
C LEU A 125 -4.78 0.61 21.91
N HIS A 126 -4.66 0.69 20.58
CA HIS A 126 -5.76 1.09 19.71
C HIS A 126 -6.78 -0.05 19.48
N TYR A 127 -6.30 -1.29 19.29
CA TYR A 127 -7.12 -2.46 18.97
C TYR A 127 -7.24 -3.43 20.15
N GLU A 128 -7.82 -2.97 21.25
CA GLU A 128 -7.93 -3.75 22.50
C GLU A 128 -8.63 -5.11 22.32
N LYS A 129 -9.51 -5.23 21.32
CA LYS A 129 -10.28 -6.45 21.01
C LYS A 129 -9.51 -7.47 20.17
N CYS A 130 -8.34 -7.13 19.65
CA CYS A 130 -7.53 -8.01 18.82
C CYS A 130 -6.03 -7.83 19.14
N VAL A 131 -5.53 -8.66 20.05
CA VAL A 131 -4.10 -8.63 20.42
C VAL A 131 -3.23 -9.10 19.24
N VAL A 132 -2.27 -8.26 18.85
CA VAL A 132 -1.32 -8.50 17.76
C VAL A 132 0.08 -8.67 18.34
N SER A 133 0.76 -9.77 18.00
CA SER A 133 2.12 -10.04 18.50
C SER A 133 3.19 -9.19 17.80
N HIS A 134 4.39 -9.12 18.39
CA HIS A 134 5.53 -8.43 17.79
C HIS A 134 5.91 -8.98 16.41
N GLU A 135 5.85 -10.29 16.22
CA GLU A 135 6.16 -10.97 14.96
C GLU A 135 5.19 -10.53 13.86
N LYS A 136 3.90 -10.44 14.19
CA LYS A 136 2.85 -9.98 13.27
C LYS A 136 3.05 -8.51 12.87
N ILE A 137 3.38 -7.65 13.82
CA ILE A 137 3.71 -6.23 13.54
C ILE A 137 4.99 -6.13 12.70
N ASN A 138 6.00 -6.95 12.97
CA ASN A 138 7.22 -6.97 12.18
C ASN A 138 6.99 -7.47 10.75
N ALA A 139 6.11 -8.46 10.56
CA ALA A 139 5.67 -8.91 9.24
C ALA A 139 4.90 -7.80 8.51
N TRP A 140 3.95 -7.15 9.19
CA TRP A 140 3.22 -6.00 8.65
C TRP A 140 4.16 -4.89 8.18
N LYS A 141 5.14 -4.48 9.01
CA LYS A 141 6.14 -3.46 8.64
C LYS A 141 6.94 -3.84 7.39
N ARG A 142 7.26 -5.13 7.21
CA ARG A 142 7.98 -5.63 6.02
C ARG A 142 7.10 -5.55 4.77
N ILE A 143 5.83 -5.94 4.89
CA ILE A 143 4.87 -5.85 3.80
C ILE A 143 4.65 -4.40 3.41
N MET A 144 4.39 -3.50 4.37
CA MET A 144 4.15 -2.09 4.08
C MET A 144 5.37 -1.39 3.48
N GLN A 145 6.57 -1.69 3.96
CA GLN A 145 7.81 -1.21 3.33
C GLN A 145 7.96 -1.72 1.90
N TYR A 146 7.67 -3.00 1.65
CA TYR A 146 7.75 -3.57 0.31
C TYR A 146 6.73 -2.94 -0.66
N LEU A 147 5.51 -2.70 -0.18
CA LEU A 147 4.46 -1.99 -0.92
C LEU A 147 4.79 -0.51 -1.13
N GLY A 148 5.79 0.04 -0.41
CA GLY A 148 6.27 1.41 -0.56
C GLY A 148 5.57 2.42 0.34
N LEU A 149 4.86 2.01 1.39
CA LEU A 149 4.15 2.90 2.31
C LEU A 149 5.02 3.53 3.40
N GLY A 150 6.29 3.13 3.50
CA GLY A 150 7.16 3.63 4.56
C GLY A 150 8.43 2.83 4.77
N TYR A 151 9.18 3.25 5.77
CA TYR A 151 10.50 2.72 6.09
C TYR A 151 10.53 2.13 7.49
N ARG A 152 11.23 1.01 7.64
CA ARG A 152 11.55 0.48 8.96
C ARG A 152 12.79 1.18 9.51
N VAL A 153 12.65 1.94 10.60
CA VAL A 153 13.75 2.73 11.17
C VAL A 153 13.75 2.57 12.69
N TYR A 154 14.92 2.29 13.29
CA TYR A 154 15.13 2.17 14.74
C TYR A 154 14.09 1.31 15.50
N GLY A 155 13.63 0.22 14.88
CA GLY A 155 12.60 -0.68 15.43
C GLY A 155 11.15 -0.19 15.23
N GLY A 156 10.95 1.08 14.93
CA GLY A 156 9.67 1.69 14.57
C GLY A 156 9.34 1.60 13.08
N PHE A 157 8.40 2.46 12.67
CA PHE A 157 7.98 2.62 11.29
C PHE A 157 7.79 4.10 10.95
N TYR A 158 8.41 4.53 9.86
CA TYR A 158 8.31 5.87 9.30
C TYR A 158 7.38 5.81 8.10
N ALA A 159 6.14 6.28 8.25
CA ALA A 159 5.04 6.17 7.31
C ALA A 159 5.13 7.19 6.15
N LEU A 160 6.33 7.40 5.61
CA LEU A 160 6.56 8.24 4.43
C LEU A 160 6.54 7.36 3.17
N PRO A 161 5.54 7.49 2.28
CA PRO A 161 5.53 6.72 1.04
C PRO A 161 6.80 6.91 0.22
N HIS A 162 7.26 5.84 -0.41
CA HIS A 162 8.38 5.88 -1.35
C HIS A 162 8.00 6.71 -2.57
N LEU A 163 8.95 7.48 -3.11
CA LEU A 163 8.69 8.28 -4.31
C LEU A 163 8.23 7.42 -5.49
N ASP A 164 8.82 6.24 -5.69
CA ASP A 164 8.40 5.30 -6.74
C ASP A 164 6.92 4.94 -6.67
N LEU A 165 6.37 4.76 -5.45
CA LEU A 165 4.94 4.48 -5.26
C LEU A 165 4.08 5.68 -5.64
N ILE A 166 4.50 6.90 -5.30
CA ILE A 166 3.78 8.12 -5.67
C ILE A 166 3.84 8.34 -7.18
N VAL A 167 4.99 8.09 -7.82
CA VAL A 167 5.14 8.12 -9.28
C VAL A 167 4.21 7.12 -9.95
N ASP A 168 4.19 5.87 -9.47
CA ASP A 168 3.30 4.82 -9.96
C ASP A 168 1.82 5.25 -9.89
N ILE A 169 1.41 5.95 -8.83
CA ILE A 169 0.05 6.50 -8.70
C ILE A 169 -0.18 7.63 -9.71
N ILE A 170 0.73 8.61 -9.81
CA ILE A 170 0.62 9.73 -10.76
C ILE A 170 0.47 9.21 -12.20
N GLN A 171 1.24 8.19 -12.57
CA GLN A 171 1.19 7.60 -13.90
C GLN A 171 -0.16 6.94 -14.25
N LEU A 172 -0.96 6.54 -13.26
CA LEU A 172 -2.33 6.06 -13.51
C LEU A 172 -3.30 7.19 -13.88
N HIS A 173 -2.96 8.42 -13.56
CA HIS A 173 -3.84 9.59 -13.67
C HIS A 173 -3.23 10.68 -14.55
N GLN A 174 -2.55 10.26 -15.63
CA GLN A 174 -2.02 11.18 -16.64
C GLN A 174 -3.11 12.11 -17.17
N ASN A 175 -2.75 13.36 -17.44
CA ASN A 175 -3.64 14.42 -17.93
C ASN A 175 -4.65 14.95 -16.90
N TRP A 176 -4.49 14.63 -15.61
CA TRP A 176 -5.28 15.30 -14.58
C TRP A 176 -4.87 16.77 -14.47
N GLU A 177 -5.83 17.70 -14.54
CA GLU A 177 -5.63 19.08 -14.14
C GLU A 177 -6.79 19.50 -13.23
N GLY A 178 -6.49 20.00 -12.04
CA GLY A 178 -7.55 20.36 -11.10
C GLY A 178 -7.08 20.78 -9.72
N PRO A 179 -8.03 20.94 -8.79
CA PRO A 179 -7.75 21.20 -7.39
C PRO A 179 -6.86 20.11 -6.80
N PHE A 180 -5.82 20.51 -6.06
CA PHE A 180 -4.87 19.57 -5.48
C PHE A 180 -5.54 18.66 -4.44
N GLN A 181 -6.49 19.20 -3.67
CA GLN A 181 -7.30 18.43 -2.72
C GLN A 181 -8.08 17.31 -3.41
N GLU A 182 -8.78 17.63 -4.50
CA GLU A 182 -9.57 16.64 -5.24
C GLU A 182 -8.70 15.55 -5.85
N PHE A 183 -7.49 15.88 -6.30
CA PHE A 183 -6.55 14.89 -6.80
C PHE A 183 -6.22 13.87 -5.69
N ILE A 184 -5.90 14.34 -4.49
CA ILE A 184 -5.59 13.45 -3.37
C ILE A 184 -6.81 12.60 -3.01
N GLU A 185 -7.98 13.22 -2.83
CA GLU A 185 -9.20 12.53 -2.40
C GLU A 185 -9.71 11.50 -3.43
N LYS A 186 -9.61 11.80 -4.74
CA LYS A 186 -10.20 10.94 -5.78
C LYS A 186 -9.22 9.95 -6.40
N ASN A 187 -7.92 10.29 -6.43
CA ASN A 187 -6.93 9.50 -7.16
C ASN A 187 -5.89 8.83 -6.24
N VAL A 188 -5.55 9.44 -5.10
CA VAL A 188 -4.55 8.88 -4.18
C VAL A 188 -5.20 8.08 -3.05
N ASP A 189 -6.17 8.67 -2.35
CA ASP A 189 -6.86 8.09 -1.19
C ASP A 189 -7.45 6.68 -1.43
N PRO A 190 -8.06 6.40 -2.61
CA PRO A 190 -8.57 5.04 -2.88
C PRO A 190 -7.48 3.97 -2.98
N ILE A 191 -6.22 4.37 -3.20
CA ILE A 191 -5.07 3.47 -3.27
C ILE A 191 -4.39 3.41 -1.92
N ILE A 192 -4.03 4.57 -1.38
CA ILE A 192 -3.39 4.72 -0.08
C ILE A 192 -4.29 5.59 0.77
N PRO A 193 -4.93 5.06 1.82
CA PRO A 193 -5.74 5.88 2.71
C PRO A 193 -4.87 7.02 3.24
N CYS A 194 -5.25 8.25 2.94
CA CYS A 194 -4.44 9.44 3.23
C CYS A 194 -5.27 10.69 3.54
N VAL A 195 -6.61 10.61 3.57
CA VAL A 195 -7.48 11.74 3.92
C VAL A 195 -8.24 11.47 5.22
N PHE A 196 -8.20 12.43 6.14
CA PHE A 196 -9.02 12.41 7.37
C PHE A 196 -9.63 13.79 7.64
N ASN A 197 -10.96 13.86 7.79
CA ASN A 197 -11.71 15.11 7.99
C ASN A 197 -11.35 16.22 6.98
N GLY A 198 -11.17 15.84 5.70
CA GLY A 198 -10.81 16.76 4.61
C GLY A 198 -9.34 17.21 4.59
N ASN A 199 -8.51 16.69 5.50
CA ASN A 199 -7.07 16.98 5.51
C ASN A 199 -6.30 15.80 4.90
N ALA A 200 -5.38 16.12 3.99
CA ALA A 200 -4.47 15.13 3.44
C ALA A 200 -3.28 14.90 4.39
N TYR A 201 -2.83 13.65 4.44
CA TYR A 201 -1.69 13.22 5.22
C TYR A 201 -0.39 13.82 4.70
N ASN A 202 0.43 14.35 5.62
CA ASN A 202 1.66 15.05 5.29
C ASN A 202 2.65 14.18 4.50
N GLY A 203 2.72 12.88 4.79
CA GLY A 203 3.63 11.99 4.07
C GLY A 203 3.35 11.93 2.56
N VAL A 204 2.06 11.92 2.17
CA VAL A 204 1.64 11.95 0.76
C VAL A 204 1.87 13.34 0.17
N VAL A 205 1.50 14.39 0.90
CA VAL A 205 1.69 15.79 0.46
C VAL A 205 3.17 16.08 0.18
N TYR A 206 4.07 15.66 1.07
CA TYR A 206 5.52 15.84 0.88
C TYR A 206 6.06 15.04 -0.31
N GLY A 207 5.56 13.81 -0.52
CA GLY A 207 5.90 13.03 -1.71
C GLY A 207 5.51 13.74 -3.01
N LEU A 208 4.30 14.29 -3.06
CA LEU A 208 3.83 15.06 -4.22
C LEU A 208 4.60 16.37 -4.39
N ILE A 209 4.83 17.14 -3.33
CA ILE A 209 5.65 18.37 -3.42
C ILE A 209 7.07 18.06 -3.89
N ASN A 210 7.67 16.94 -3.47
CA ASN A 210 9.00 16.55 -3.95
C ASN A 210 9.01 16.33 -5.47
N LEU A 211 7.95 15.70 -6.00
CA LEU A 211 7.80 15.43 -7.43
C LEU A 211 7.42 16.65 -8.26
N SER A 212 7.06 17.81 -7.68
CA SER A 212 6.86 19.03 -8.46
C SER A 212 8.16 19.60 -9.04
N SER A 213 9.30 19.15 -8.51
CA SER A 213 10.62 19.41 -9.11
C SER A 213 10.95 18.50 -10.30
N THR A 214 10.05 17.57 -10.62
CA THR A 214 10.16 16.65 -11.77
C THR A 214 9.09 17.02 -12.79
N ASP A 215 9.35 16.81 -14.08
CA ASP A 215 8.38 17.08 -15.17
C ASP A 215 7.12 16.17 -15.13
N LEU A 216 6.93 15.40 -14.05
CA LEU A 216 5.78 14.54 -13.86
C LEU A 216 4.53 15.30 -13.43
N ILE A 217 4.69 16.32 -12.58
CA ILE A 217 3.59 17.15 -12.08
C ILE A 217 4.01 18.60 -11.94
N GLU A 218 3.06 19.50 -12.17
CA GLU A 218 3.22 20.93 -11.91
C GLU A 218 2.25 21.33 -10.79
N LEU A 219 2.80 21.90 -9.72
CA LEU A 219 2.01 22.48 -8.62
C LEU A 219 1.94 23.99 -8.81
N SER A 220 0.74 24.55 -8.66
CA SER A 220 0.53 26.00 -8.77
C SER A 220 -0.50 26.52 -7.77
N LYS A 221 -0.60 27.84 -7.69
CA LYS A 221 -1.59 28.56 -6.90
C LYS A 221 -2.59 29.25 -7.80
N LYS A 222 -3.85 28.87 -7.72
CA LYS A 222 -4.97 29.60 -8.33
C LYS A 222 -5.71 30.39 -7.25
N GLN A 223 -5.86 31.70 -7.46
CA GLN A 223 -6.57 32.59 -6.53
C GLN A 223 -8.09 32.31 -6.56
N ASP A 224 -8.79 32.70 -5.49
CA ASP A 224 -10.26 32.68 -5.39
C ASP A 224 -10.96 31.31 -5.49
N LEU A 225 -10.22 30.21 -5.27
CA LEU A 225 -10.81 28.88 -5.21
C LEU A 225 -11.15 28.47 -3.76
N PRO A 226 -12.30 27.79 -3.53
CA PRO A 226 -12.71 27.34 -2.20
C PRO A 226 -11.99 26.06 -1.73
N PHE A 227 -10.79 25.76 -2.26
CA PHE A 227 -10.05 24.52 -1.98
C PHE A 227 -8.91 24.74 -0.99
N HIS A 228 -8.59 23.68 -0.24
CA HIS A 228 -7.47 23.71 0.70
C HIS A 228 -6.14 23.95 -0.03
N SER A 229 -5.23 24.68 0.63
CA SER A 229 -3.88 24.91 0.13
C SER A 229 -2.87 24.13 0.97
N TYR A 230 -1.95 23.44 0.31
CA TYR A 230 -0.96 22.54 0.90
C TYR A 230 0.46 23.12 0.83
N GLY A 231 1.40 22.46 1.51
CA GLY A 231 2.78 22.91 1.68
C GLY A 231 2.99 23.73 2.97
N GLU A 232 4.24 23.91 3.38
CA GLU A 232 4.58 24.59 4.64
C GLU A 232 4.02 26.01 4.71
N ARG A 233 3.94 26.71 3.57
CA ARG A 233 3.40 28.07 3.44
C ARG A 233 2.01 28.13 2.82
N LYS A 234 1.32 26.99 2.68
CA LYS A 234 -0.03 26.89 2.07
C LYS A 234 -0.09 27.55 0.69
N GLU A 235 0.85 27.18 -0.16
CA GLU A 235 1.08 27.84 -1.44
C GLU A 235 0.53 27.06 -2.63
N TRP A 236 0.21 25.77 -2.47
CA TRP A 236 -0.25 24.92 -3.56
C TRP A 236 -1.71 24.51 -3.39
N ASN A 237 -2.58 24.88 -4.32
CA ASN A 237 -3.98 24.43 -4.34
C ASN A 237 -4.41 23.85 -5.70
N TRP A 238 -3.49 23.80 -6.66
CA TRP A 238 -3.73 23.27 -8.00
C TRP A 238 -2.62 22.32 -8.41
N ILE A 239 -2.98 21.26 -9.13
CA ILE A 239 -2.05 20.27 -9.68
C ILE A 239 -2.39 19.99 -11.14
N LYS A 240 -1.37 19.95 -11.98
CA LYS A 240 -1.40 19.42 -13.35
C LYS A 240 -0.48 18.21 -13.42
N VAL A 241 -0.99 17.09 -13.93
CA VAL A 241 -0.24 15.83 -14.10
C VAL A 241 0.09 15.67 -15.57
N GLY A 242 1.40 15.61 -15.87
CA GLY A 242 1.92 15.69 -17.23
C GLY A 242 2.09 17.14 -17.67
N GLY A 243 3.30 17.45 -18.13
CA GLY A 243 3.69 18.71 -18.76
C GLY A 243 4.47 18.43 -20.04
N ASP A 244 4.27 19.28 -21.04
CA ASP A 244 4.79 19.11 -22.40
C ASP A 244 6.33 19.02 -22.41
N ALA A 245 6.85 17.87 -22.84
CA ALA A 245 8.15 17.87 -23.49
C ALA A 245 7.93 18.52 -24.88
N ASP A 246 8.42 19.75 -25.00
CA ASP A 246 8.47 20.62 -26.19
C ASP A 246 7.23 21.47 -26.56
N ASP A 247 7.41 22.79 -26.42
CA ASP A 247 7.08 23.78 -27.46
C ASP A 247 8.01 25.03 -27.34
N SER A 248 9.31 24.81 -27.08
CA SER A 248 10.31 25.91 -27.06
C SER A 248 11.54 25.64 -27.93
N VAL A 249 11.37 24.88 -29.02
CA VAL A 249 12.26 24.91 -30.18
C VAL A 249 11.41 25.07 -31.44
N HIS A 250 10.83 26.26 -31.64
CA HIS A 250 10.61 26.92 -32.93
C HIS A 250 9.79 28.20 -32.72
N ASN A 251 10.50 29.31 -32.53
CA ASN A 251 10.24 30.61 -33.19
C ASN A 251 11.44 31.53 -33.00
#